data_AF-A0A5C1ACV4-F1
#
_entry.id   AF-A0A5C1ACV4-F1
#
_cell.length_a   1.000
_cell.length_b   1.000
_cell.length_c   1.000
_cell.angle_alpha   90.00
_cell.angle_beta   90.00
_cell.angle_gamma   90.00
#
_symmetry.space_group_name_H-M   'P 1'
#
loop_
_entity.id
_entity.type
_entity.pdbx_description
1 polymer ?
#
loop_
_entity_poly.entity_id
_entity_poly.type
_entity_poly.pdbx_seq_one_letter_code
_entity_poly.pdbx_strand_id
1 'polypeptide(L)'
;MTGDMLTVLTKLADEEATVATTPEPPAWKRWEVRDLATLRESGPLYKPSEWFGNGSPLPAAVETRYRRAVHRLAAEGLVELTHSEGGRLRHLKTTDAGRQALAAEQAESPPVTVGALPTAEASAV
;
A
#
# COMPACT_ATOMS: atom_id res chain seq x y z
N MET A 1 10.99 1.90 -11.64
CA MET A 1 9.89 2.76 -11.10
C MET A 1 10.47 3.97 -10.35
N THR A 2 9.79 5.12 -10.18
CA THR A 2 10.34 6.22 -9.35
C THR A 2 10.16 5.92 -7.85
N GLY A 3 10.98 6.53 -6.98
CA GLY A 3 10.89 6.30 -5.52
C GLY A 3 9.49 6.57 -4.94
N ASP A 4 8.82 7.65 -5.37
CA ASP A 4 7.45 7.92 -4.92
C ASP A 4 6.43 6.90 -5.41
N MET A 5 6.60 6.36 -6.63
CA MET A 5 5.71 5.33 -7.18
C MET A 5 5.87 4.03 -6.41
N LEU A 6 7.11 3.62 -6.10
CA LEU A 6 7.38 2.47 -5.26
C LEU A 6 6.77 2.65 -3.86
N THR A 7 6.96 3.82 -3.23
CA THR A 7 6.36 4.12 -1.92
C THR A 7 4.83 4.00 -1.93
N VAL A 8 4.17 4.54 -2.96
CA VAL A 8 2.72 4.44 -3.12
C VAL A 8 2.28 2.98 -3.31
N LEU A 9 2.97 2.23 -4.16
CA LEU A 9 2.61 0.86 -4.49
C LEU A 9 2.81 -0.09 -3.31
N THR A 10 3.92 0.05 -2.58
CA THR A 10 4.18 -0.70 -1.34
C THR A 10 3.11 -0.40 -0.30
N LYS A 11 2.81 0.88 -0.05
CA LYS A 11 1.79 1.26 0.94
C LYS A 11 0.41 0.78 0.55
N LEU A 12 0.06 0.83 -0.74
CA LEU A 12 -1.19 0.29 -1.24
C LEU A 12 -1.31 -1.21 -0.97
N ALA A 13 -0.25 -1.98 -1.22
CA ALA A 13 -0.21 -3.41 -0.95
C ALA A 13 -0.41 -3.72 0.55
N ASP A 14 0.21 -2.93 1.44
CA ASP A 14 0.04 -3.07 2.90
C ASP A 14 -1.41 -2.80 3.34
N GLU A 15 -2.04 -1.76 2.79
CA GLU A 15 -3.43 -1.41 3.10
C GLU A 15 -4.41 -2.48 2.54
N GLU A 16 -4.15 -3.00 1.34
CA GLU A 16 -4.93 -4.12 0.78
C GLU A 16 -4.82 -5.39 1.64
N ALA A 17 -3.62 -5.73 2.11
CA ALA A 17 -3.40 -6.85 3.02
C ALA A 17 -4.15 -6.65 4.35
N THR A 18 -4.16 -5.42 4.86
CA THR A 18 -4.91 -5.06 6.08
C THR A 18 -6.42 -5.24 5.88
N VAL A 19 -6.97 -4.76 4.77
CA VAL A 19 -8.40 -4.94 4.42
C VAL A 19 -8.74 -6.43 4.23
N ALA A 20 -7.87 -7.20 3.58
CA ALA A 20 -8.08 -8.62 3.35
C ALA A 20 -8.12 -9.43 4.65
N THR A 21 -7.27 -9.07 5.61
CA THR A 21 -7.18 -9.74 6.93
C THR A 21 -8.17 -9.20 7.96
N THR A 22 -8.87 -8.10 7.67
CA THR A 22 -9.88 -7.53 8.55
C THR A 22 -11.04 -8.52 8.73
N PRO A 23 -11.37 -8.92 9.98
CA PRO A 23 -12.44 -9.87 10.25
C PRO A 23 -13.80 -9.30 9.86
N GLU A 24 -14.71 -10.18 9.45
CA GLU A 24 -16.05 -9.74 9.05
C GLU A 24 -16.84 -9.23 10.26
N PRO A 25 -17.50 -8.06 10.15
CA PRO A 25 -18.40 -7.58 11.18
C PRO A 25 -19.58 -8.54 11.38
N PRO A 26 -20.19 -8.55 12.57
CA PRO A 26 -21.41 -9.31 12.82
C PRO A 26 -22.53 -8.95 11.82
N ALA A 27 -23.32 -9.93 11.39
CA ALA A 27 -24.35 -9.75 10.35
C ALA A 27 -25.40 -8.67 10.63
N TRP A 28 -25.68 -8.38 11.92
CA TRP A 28 -26.59 -7.30 12.31
C TRP A 28 -26.05 -5.90 11.96
N LYS A 29 -24.73 -5.78 11.73
CA LYS A 29 -24.04 -4.57 11.27
C LYS A 29 -23.94 -4.51 9.75
N ARG A 30 -25.09 -4.60 9.06
CA ARG A 30 -25.16 -4.67 7.59
C ARG A 30 -24.35 -3.58 6.84
N TRP A 31 -24.23 -2.39 7.42
CA TRP A 31 -23.48 -1.28 6.81
C TRP A 31 -21.97 -1.51 6.87
N GLU A 32 -21.43 -1.93 8.02
CA GLU A 32 -20.01 -2.25 8.15
C GLU A 32 -19.63 -3.44 7.26
N VAL A 33 -20.51 -4.45 7.14
CA VAL A 33 -20.31 -5.58 6.23
C VAL A 33 -20.22 -5.11 4.78
N ARG A 34 -21.13 -4.21 4.36
CA ARG A 34 -21.15 -3.65 3.00
C ARG A 34 -19.92 -2.78 2.73
N ASP A 35 -19.50 -1.98 3.72
CA ASP A 35 -18.32 -1.12 3.59
C ASP A 35 -17.05 -1.98 3.44
N LEU A 36 -16.89 -3.02 4.26
CA LEU A 36 -15.77 -3.94 4.14
C LEU A 36 -15.78 -4.69 2.80
N ALA A 37 -16.95 -5.14 2.33
CA ALA A 37 -17.08 -5.74 1.00
C ALA A 37 -16.65 -4.76 -0.11
N THR A 38 -17.05 -3.49 -0.01
CA THR A 38 -16.65 -2.44 -0.95
C THR A 38 -15.14 -2.21 -0.93
N LEU A 39 -14.52 -2.20 0.25
CA LEU A 39 -13.06 -2.06 0.37
C LEU A 39 -12.31 -3.26 -0.23
N ARG A 40 -12.85 -4.48 -0.10
CA ARG A 40 -12.27 -5.68 -0.74
C ARG A 40 -12.45 -5.67 -2.26
N GLU A 41 -13.57 -5.13 -2.75
CA GLU A 41 -13.87 -5.08 -4.19
C GLU A 41 -13.12 -3.95 -4.90
N SER A 42 -13.23 -2.72 -4.41
CA SER A 42 -12.68 -1.50 -5.04
C SER A 42 -11.32 -1.08 -4.51
N GLY A 43 -10.83 -1.72 -3.45
CA GLY A 43 -9.58 -1.40 -2.77
C GLY A 43 -9.73 -0.34 -1.66
N PRO A 44 -8.67 -0.09 -0.89
CA PRO A 44 -8.67 0.87 0.21
C PRO A 44 -8.93 2.31 -0.25
N LEU A 45 -9.44 3.13 0.66
CA LEU A 45 -9.65 4.56 0.43
C LEU A 45 -8.31 5.29 0.34
N TYR A 46 -8.11 6.07 -0.73
CA TYR A 46 -6.90 6.87 -0.86
C TYR A 46 -6.92 8.05 0.10
N LYS A 47 -6.03 8.01 1.09
CA LYS A 47 -5.91 9.04 2.11
C LYS A 47 -4.44 9.41 2.31
N PRO A 48 -3.89 10.36 1.54
CA PRO A 48 -2.46 10.63 1.53
C PRO A 48 -1.92 11.09 2.90
N SER A 49 -2.70 11.85 3.69
CA SER A 49 -2.32 12.24 5.06
C SER A 49 -2.21 11.05 6.02
N GLU A 50 -3.11 10.07 5.92
CA GLU A 50 -3.05 8.85 6.74
C GLU A 50 -1.91 7.93 6.26
N TRP A 51 -1.69 7.83 4.95
CA TRP A 51 -0.73 6.90 4.36
C TRP A 51 0.72 7.35 4.47
N PHE A 52 1.00 8.65 4.29
CA PHE A 52 2.36 9.18 4.22
C PHE A 52 2.62 10.30 5.22
N GLY A 53 1.58 10.83 5.87
CA GLY A 53 1.68 11.90 6.86
C GLY A 53 1.53 11.44 8.30
N ASN A 54 1.38 10.13 8.55
CA ASN A 54 1.09 9.57 9.88
C ASN A 54 -0.11 10.25 10.56
N GLY A 55 -1.15 10.57 9.79
CA GLY A 55 -2.35 11.27 10.28
C GLY A 55 -2.21 12.79 10.38
N SER A 56 -1.00 13.34 10.15
CA SER A 56 -0.80 14.78 10.02
C SER A 56 -1.03 15.26 8.58
N PRO A 57 -1.46 16.52 8.38
CA PRO A 57 -1.55 17.12 7.06
C PRO A 57 -0.18 17.12 6.37
N LEU A 58 -0.14 16.68 5.12
CA LEU A 58 1.05 16.77 4.30
C LEU A 58 1.22 18.19 3.75
N PRO A 59 2.46 18.66 3.52
CA PRO A 59 2.69 19.84 2.71
C PRO A 59 2.11 19.63 1.30
N ALA A 60 1.45 20.65 0.74
CA ALA A 60 0.75 20.57 -0.54
C ALA A 60 1.64 20.05 -1.70
N ALA A 61 2.93 20.40 -1.69
CA ALA A 61 3.90 19.93 -2.67
C ALA A 61 4.10 18.40 -2.61
N VAL A 62 4.16 17.83 -1.40
CA VAL A 62 4.33 16.39 -1.18
C VAL A 62 3.06 15.63 -1.58
N GLU A 63 1.90 16.15 -1.17
CA GLU A 63 0.60 15.57 -1.57
C GLU A 63 0.44 15.53 -3.09
N THR A 64 0.81 16.62 -3.78
CA THR A 64 0.79 16.69 -5.25
C THR A 64 1.73 15.66 -5.87
N ARG A 65 2.90 15.42 -5.26
CA ARG A 65 3.88 14.44 -5.74
C ARG A 65 3.33 13.01 -5.67
N TYR A 66 2.76 12.62 -4.53
CA TYR A 66 2.12 11.30 -4.40
C TYR A 66 0.91 11.15 -5.31
N ARG A 67 0.08 12.18 -5.45
CA ARG A 67 -1.04 12.15 -6.39
C ARG A 67 -0.58 11.95 -7.84
N ARG A 68 0.51 12.62 -8.25
CA ARG A 68 1.11 12.40 -9.58
C ARG A 68 1.66 10.98 -9.73
N ALA A 69 2.28 10.43 -8.67
CA ALA A 69 2.77 9.05 -8.67
C ALA A 69 1.63 8.04 -8.85
N VAL A 70 0.50 8.22 -8.14
CA VAL A 70 -0.72 7.41 -8.31
C VAL A 70 -1.21 7.46 -9.76
N HIS A 71 -1.33 8.64 -10.35
CA HIS A 71 -1.79 8.76 -11.74
C HIS A 71 -0.80 8.14 -12.75
N ARG A 72 0.51 8.17 -12.48
CA ARG A 72 1.50 7.48 -13.31
C ARG A 72 1.37 5.96 -13.20
N LEU A 73 1.25 5.43 -11.99
CA LEU A 73 1.00 4.00 -11.77
C LEU A 73 -0.27 3.52 -12.50
N ALA A 74 -1.32 4.34 -12.48
CA ALA A 74 -2.54 4.04 -13.21
C ALA A 74 -2.36 4.11 -14.74
N ALA A 75 -1.63 5.11 -15.25
CA ALA A 75 -1.31 5.20 -16.67
C ALA A 75 -0.46 4.02 -17.16
N GLU A 76 0.36 3.44 -16.28
CA GLU A 76 1.16 2.24 -16.52
C GLU A 76 0.38 0.93 -16.31
N GLY A 77 -0.90 0.99 -15.91
CA GLY A 77 -1.75 -0.18 -15.68
C GLY A 77 -1.40 -0.97 -14.41
N LEU A 78 -0.62 -0.39 -13.50
CA LEU A 78 -0.20 -1.03 -12.24
C LEU A 78 -1.25 -0.86 -11.13
N VAL A 79 -2.10 0.17 -11.22
CA VAL A 79 -3.12 0.49 -10.23
C VAL A 79 -4.42 0.89 -10.93
N GLU A 80 -5.55 0.40 -10.43
CA GLU A 80 -6.88 0.83 -10.82
C GLU A 80 -7.38 1.96 -9.91
N LEU A 81 -7.94 3.00 -10.53
CA LEU A 81 -8.46 4.18 -9.84
C LEU A 81 -9.99 4.16 -9.86
N THR A 82 -10.61 4.13 -8.67
CA THR A 82 -12.06 4.34 -8.55
C THR A 82 -12.32 5.79 -8.14
N HIS A 83 -13.17 6.48 -8.89
CA HIS A 83 -13.55 7.86 -8.62
C HIS A 83 -14.93 7.94 -7.96
N SER A 84 -15.13 8.92 -7.07
CA SER A 84 -16.45 9.25 -6.53
C SER A 84 -17.29 10.02 -7.55
N GLU A 85 -18.59 10.15 -7.27
CA GLU A 85 -19.40 11.21 -7.88
C GLU A 85 -18.69 12.57 -7.67
N GLY A 86 -18.50 13.31 -8.76
CA GLY A 86 -17.69 14.53 -8.80
C GLY A 86 -16.23 14.35 -9.25
N GLY A 87 -15.82 13.14 -9.68
CA GLY A 87 -14.52 12.91 -10.33
C GLY A 87 -13.32 12.94 -9.39
N ARG A 88 -13.55 12.89 -8.07
CA ARG A 88 -12.46 12.84 -7.08
C ARG A 88 -11.98 11.40 -6.94
N LEU A 89 -10.66 11.22 -6.86
CA LEU A 89 -10.06 9.92 -6.57
C LEU A 89 -10.54 9.44 -5.20
N ARG A 90 -11.07 8.21 -5.14
CA ARG A 90 -11.66 7.66 -3.91
C ARG A 90 -10.97 6.36 -3.48
N HIS A 91 -10.88 5.37 -4.36
CA HIS A 91 -10.23 4.09 -4.06
C HIS A 91 -9.09 3.80 -5.02
N LEU A 92 -8.12 3.03 -4.54
CA LEU A 92 -7.01 2.51 -5.30
C LEU A 92 -6.98 1.01 -5.14
N LYS A 93 -6.71 0.28 -6.23
CA LYS A 93 -6.54 -1.16 -6.20
C LYS A 93 -5.33 -1.60 -7.01
N THR A 94 -4.53 -2.51 -6.47
CA THR A 94 -3.37 -3.05 -7.18
C THR A 94 -3.81 -4.06 -8.23
N THR A 95 -3.33 -3.90 -9.47
CA THR A 95 -3.54 -4.90 -10.53
C THR A 95 -2.56 -6.07 -10.38
N ASP A 96 -2.75 -7.15 -11.14
CA ASP A 96 -1.76 -8.23 -11.20
C ASP A 96 -0.40 -7.73 -11.69
N ALA A 97 -0.38 -6.82 -12.66
CA ALA A 97 0.84 -6.20 -13.14
C ALA A 97 1.53 -5.37 -12.05
N GLY A 98 0.75 -4.61 -11.25
CA GLY A 98 1.26 -3.89 -10.09
C GLY A 98 1.90 -4.80 -9.04
N ARG A 99 1.25 -5.93 -8.73
CA ARG A 99 1.79 -6.93 -7.80
C ARG A 99 3.10 -7.53 -8.29
N GLN A 100 3.18 -7.87 -9.58
CA GLN A 100 4.39 -8.41 -10.18
C GLN A 100 5.53 -7.39 -10.20
N ALA A 101 5.24 -6.14 -10.55
CA ALA A 101 6.23 -5.06 -10.56
C ALA A 101 6.79 -4.81 -9.15
N LEU A 102 5.94 -4.81 -8.13
CA LEU A 102 6.36 -4.68 -6.74
C LEU A 102 7.27 -5.85 -6.30
N ALA A 103 6.89 -7.08 -6.64
CA ALA A 103 7.69 -8.26 -6.33
C ALA A 103 9.07 -8.24 -7.01
N ALA A 104 9.15 -7.79 -8.26
CA ALA A 104 10.40 -7.64 -8.99
C ALA A 104 11.35 -6.64 -8.31
N GLU A 105 10.83 -5.48 -7.91
CA GLU A 105 11.63 -4.43 -7.24
C GLU A 105 12.07 -4.84 -5.83
N GLN A 106 11.27 -5.65 -5.12
CA GLN A 106 11.66 -6.24 -3.83
C GLN A 106 12.73 -7.32 -3.97
N ALA A 107 12.70 -8.10 -5.05
CA ALA A 107 13.71 -9.14 -5.33
C ALA A 107 15.07 -8.55 -5.74
N GLU A 108 15.08 -7.36 -6.35
CA GLU A 108 16.29 -6.69 -6.82
C GLU A 108 17.03 -5.94 -5.69
N SER A 109 16.40 -5.74 -4.53
CA SER A 109 17.10 -5.39 -3.29
C SER A 109 17.63 -6.66 -2.62
N PRO A 110 18.96 -6.88 -2.56
CA PRO A 110 19.51 -8.04 -1.87
C PRO A 110 19.11 -7.98 -0.39
N PRO A 111 18.82 -9.13 0.25
CA PRO A 111 18.59 -9.16 1.69
C PRO A 111 19.84 -8.62 2.36
N VAL A 112 19.71 -7.50 3.06
CA VAL A 112 20.72 -7.01 4.00
C VAL A 112 20.89 -8.12 5.03
N THR A 113 21.91 -8.94 4.84
CA THR A 113 22.31 -9.97 5.78
C THR A 113 22.84 -9.21 6.99
N VAL A 114 21.96 -8.96 7.96
CA VAL A 114 22.37 -8.45 9.26
C VAL A 114 23.27 -9.52 9.85
N GLY A 115 24.56 -9.19 9.97
CA GLY A 115 25.64 -10.11 10.26
C GLY A 115 25.29 -11.05 11.40
N ALA A 116 25.46 -12.35 11.12
CA ALA A 116 25.61 -13.36 12.14
C ALA A 116 26.69 -12.89 13.13
N LEU A 117 26.29 -12.69 14.39
CA LEU A 117 27.24 -12.56 15.50
C LEU A 117 28.13 -13.81 15.48
N PRO A 118 29.47 -13.68 15.52
CA PRO A 118 30.33 -14.83 15.68
C PRO A 118 30.02 -15.46 17.05
N THR A 119 29.61 -16.73 17.00
CA THR A 119 29.61 -17.64 18.15
C THR A 119 31.01 -17.62 18.75
N ALA A 120 31.16 -16.99 19.91
CA ALA A 120 32.34 -17.17 20.72
C ALA A 120 32.29 -18.59 21.29
N GLU A 121 33.06 -19.48 20.66
CA GLU A 121 33.37 -20.80 21.15
C GLU A 121 34.00 -20.72 22.55
N ALA A 122 33.64 -21.73 23.34
CA ALA A 122 34.35 -22.33 24.45
C ALA A 122 35.67 -21.69 24.91
N SER A 123 35.75 -21.38 26.21
CA SER A 123 36.98 -21.59 26.95
C SER A 123 36.65 -22.20 28.31
N ALA A 124 37.03 -23.47 28.44
CA ALA A 124 37.08 -24.21 29.69
C ALA A 124 38.41 -23.87 30.39
N VAL A 125 38.37 -23.47 31.67
CA VAL A 125 39.24 -23.91 32.78
C VAL A 125 38.49 -23.62 34.08
#